data_AF-A0A800HBT7-F1
#
_entry.id   AF-A0A800HBT7-F1
#
_cell.length_a   1.000
_cell.length_b   1.000
_cell.length_c   1.000
_cell.angle_alpha   90.00
_cell.angle_beta   90.00
_cell.angle_gamma   90.00
#
_symmetry.space_group_name_H-M   'P 1'
#
loop_
_entity.id
_entity.type
_entity.pdbx_description
1 polymer ?
#
loop_
_entity_poly.entity_id
_entity_poly.type
_entity_poly.pdbx_seq_one_letter_code
_entity_poly.pdbx_strand_id
1 'polypeptide(L)'
;KGFELSHYEARRFNGYEGLFQSNDAAAAIFIRKDNNPWKKGDKLVQKDLAKTLKRISKYGWDGFYTGPVADLIVAEMKRGNGLISLEDLKNYSSVYRVPVSGTYNGHEVISMGPP
;
A
#
# COMPACT_ATOMS: atom_id res chain seq x y z
N LYS A 1 -4.32 16.14 -3.76
CA LYS A 1 -3.65 17.42 -3.44
C LYS A 1 -2.22 17.22 -2.93
N GLY A 2 -1.86 16.02 -2.46
CA GLY A 2 -0.55 15.73 -1.87
C GLY A 2 -0.47 16.19 -0.43
N PHE A 3 0.61 15.81 0.26
CA PHE A 3 0.90 16.20 1.63
C PHE A 3 2.37 16.57 1.77
N GLU A 4 2.68 17.41 2.76
CA GLU A 4 4.05 17.77 3.11
C GLU A 4 4.68 16.67 3.93
N LEU A 5 5.91 16.30 3.58
CA LEU A 5 6.65 15.27 4.27
C LEU A 5 7.13 15.77 5.63
N SER A 6 6.93 14.94 6.64
CA SER A 6 7.64 15.06 7.91
C SER A 6 9.14 14.76 7.73
N HIS A 7 9.94 15.12 8.73
CA HIS A 7 11.35 14.74 8.78
C HIS A 7 11.53 13.22 8.74
N TYR A 8 10.65 12.47 9.42
CA TYR A 8 10.71 11.01 9.46
C TYR A 8 10.42 10.39 8.09
N GLU A 9 9.40 10.87 7.38
CA GLU A 9 9.05 10.35 6.05
C GLU A 9 10.14 10.62 5.02
N ALA A 10 10.68 11.85 5.00
CA ALA A 10 11.79 12.21 4.13
C ALA A 10 13.01 11.30 4.37
N ARG A 11 13.41 11.13 5.63
CA ARG A 11 14.51 10.23 6.00
C ARG A 11 14.23 8.78 5.59
N ARG A 12 13.00 8.31 5.80
CA ARG A 12 12.59 6.95 5.43
C ARG A 12 12.67 6.72 3.93
N PHE A 13 12.15 7.64 3.11
CA PHE A 13 12.20 7.48 1.65
C PHE A 13 13.62 7.47 1.11
N ASN A 14 14.48 8.37 1.59
CA ASN A 14 15.89 8.38 1.21
C ASN A 14 16.61 7.10 1.68
N GLY A 15 16.30 6.61 2.88
CA GLY A 15 16.89 5.37 3.41
C GLY A 15 16.50 4.11 2.62
N TYR A 16 15.34 4.11 1.96
CA TYR A 16 14.87 3.01 1.10
C TYR A 16 15.15 3.25 -0.39
N GLU A 17 15.91 4.29 -0.75
CA GLU A 17 16.16 4.64 -2.16
C GLU A 17 16.67 3.44 -2.98
N GLY A 18 17.65 2.70 -2.47
CA GLY A 18 18.18 1.52 -3.16
C GLY A 18 17.13 0.42 -3.39
N LEU A 19 16.18 0.24 -2.47
CA LEU A 19 15.06 -0.68 -2.66
C LEU A 19 14.11 -0.17 -3.74
N PHE A 20 13.77 1.13 -3.71
CA PHE A 20 12.89 1.71 -4.72
C PHE A 20 13.50 1.71 -6.13
N GLN A 21 14.81 1.90 -6.26
CA GLN A 21 15.52 1.84 -7.54
C GLN A 21 15.42 0.46 -8.21
N SER A 22 15.18 -0.61 -7.45
CA SER A 22 14.99 -1.96 -8.01
C SER A 22 13.63 -2.16 -8.69
N ASN A 23 12.71 -1.19 -8.59
CA ASN A 23 11.40 -1.23 -9.24
C ASN A 23 11.01 0.14 -9.80
N ASP A 24 10.89 0.26 -11.13
CA ASP A 24 10.58 1.52 -11.82
C ASP A 24 9.30 2.20 -11.31
N ALA A 25 8.27 1.43 -10.97
CA ALA A 25 7.00 1.98 -10.49
C ALA A 25 7.15 2.58 -9.09
N ALA A 26 7.95 1.96 -8.21
CA ALA A 26 8.28 2.50 -6.91
C ALA A 26 9.18 3.73 -7.02
N ALA A 27 10.23 3.68 -7.85
CA ALA A 27 11.13 4.80 -8.11
C ALA A 27 10.36 6.04 -8.58
N ALA A 28 9.41 5.88 -9.50
CA ALA A 28 8.59 6.98 -10.02
C ALA A 28 7.72 7.70 -8.97
N ILE A 29 7.47 7.05 -7.82
CA ILE A 29 6.66 7.60 -6.72
C ILE A 29 7.54 8.14 -5.59
N PHE A 30 8.54 7.36 -5.18
CA PHE A 30 9.27 7.57 -3.92
C PHE A 30 10.68 8.13 -4.11
N ILE A 31 11.16 8.33 -5.34
CA ILE A 31 12.40 9.04 -5.63
C ILE A 31 12.05 10.36 -6.31
N ARG A 32 12.68 11.45 -5.90
CA ARG A 32 12.42 12.75 -6.52
C ARG A 32 12.98 12.75 -7.94
N LYS A 33 12.20 13.28 -8.88
CA LYS A 33 12.57 13.37 -10.30
C LYS A 33 13.76 14.28 -10.58
N ASP A 34 14.07 15.18 -9.66
CA ASP A 34 15.23 16.06 -9.72
C ASP A 34 16.50 15.44 -9.11
N ASN A 35 16.45 14.14 -8.76
CA ASN A 35 17.54 13.37 -8.14
C ASN A 35 18.06 13.96 -6.81
N ASN A 36 17.30 14.86 -6.19
CA ASN A 36 17.60 15.33 -4.85
C ASN A 36 16.99 14.39 -3.80
N PRO A 37 17.59 14.27 -2.62
CA PRO A 37 16.96 13.59 -1.50
C PRO A 37 15.72 14.37 -1.04
N TRP A 38 14.71 13.65 -0.57
CA TRP A 38 13.56 14.25 0.12
C TRP A 38 14.01 14.99 1.38
N LYS A 39 13.29 16.06 1.70
CA LYS A 39 13.45 16.92 2.87
C LYS A 39 12.09 17.16 3.52
N LYS A 40 12.11 17.52 4.81
CA LYS A 40 10.90 17.97 5.51
C LYS A 40 10.27 19.14 4.75
N GLY A 41 8.95 19.14 4.61
CA GLY A 41 8.18 20.18 3.90
C GLY A 41 8.08 19.95 2.39
N ASP A 42 8.87 19.04 1.81
CA ASP A 42 8.65 18.64 0.42
C ASP A 42 7.27 18.02 0.26
N LYS A 43 6.70 18.15 -0.93
CA LYS A 43 5.33 17.70 -1.20
C LYS A 43 5.29 16.43 -2.03
N LEU A 44 4.75 15.35 -1.45
CA LEU A 44 4.49 14.11 -2.19
C LEU A 44 3.07 14.13 -2.78
N VAL A 45 2.95 13.87 -4.08
CA VAL A 45 1.66 13.81 -4.79
C VAL A 45 1.50 12.47 -5.49
N GLN A 46 0.59 11.63 -4.99
CA GLN A 46 0.33 10.29 -5.54
C GLN A 46 -0.96 10.27 -6.37
N LYS A 47 -0.87 10.67 -7.65
CA LYS A 47 -2.05 10.77 -8.53
C LYS A 47 -2.68 9.41 -8.82
N ASP A 48 -1.88 8.38 -9.04
CA ASP A 48 -2.40 7.05 -9.36
C ASP A 48 -3.03 6.37 -8.13
N LEU A 49 -2.42 6.51 -6.95
CA LEU A 49 -3.07 6.11 -5.70
C LEU A 49 -4.42 6.82 -5.52
N ALA A 50 -4.50 8.12 -5.83
CA ALA A 50 -5.76 8.84 -5.77
C ALA A 50 -6.82 8.31 -6.74
N LYS A 51 -6.44 7.81 -7.93
CA LYS A 51 -7.37 7.14 -8.85
C LYS A 51 -7.86 5.81 -8.27
N THR A 52 -6.96 5.01 -7.70
CA THR A 52 -7.31 3.74 -7.03
C THR A 52 -8.27 3.97 -5.87
N LEU A 53 -7.98 4.92 -4.98
CA LEU A 53 -8.85 5.25 -3.84
C LEU A 53 -10.22 5.79 -4.28
N LYS A 54 -10.28 6.56 -5.37
CA LYS A 54 -11.57 7.00 -5.95
C LYS A 54 -12.41 5.83 -6.45
N ARG A 55 -11.77 4.79 -7.02
CA ARG A 55 -12.49 3.57 -7.44
C ARG A 55 -13.02 2.81 -6.25
N ILE A 56 -12.20 2.61 -5.21
CA ILE A 56 -12.63 1.99 -3.95
C ILE A 56 -13.79 2.76 -3.33
N SER A 57 -13.69 4.09 -3.27
CA SER A 57 -14.77 4.92 -2.74
C SER A 57 -16.08 4.81 -3.53
N LYS A 58 -16.03 4.52 -4.83
CA LYS A 58 -17.22 4.45 -5.68
C LYS A 58 -17.82 3.03 -5.76
N TYR A 59 -16.97 2.00 -5.74
CA TYR A 59 -17.37 0.61 -6.01
C TYR A 59 -17.08 -0.35 -4.85
N GLY A 60 -16.60 0.15 -3.71
CA GLY A 60 -16.26 -0.67 -2.56
C GLY A 60 -15.18 -1.70 -2.87
N TRP A 61 -15.44 -2.96 -2.51
CA TRP A 61 -14.55 -4.10 -2.73
C TRP A 61 -14.19 -4.29 -4.22
N ASP A 62 -15.18 -4.17 -5.11
CA ASP A 62 -15.00 -4.24 -6.56
C ASP A 62 -14.15 -3.09 -7.13
N GLY A 63 -13.94 -2.03 -6.34
CA GLY A 63 -13.05 -0.94 -6.72
C GLY A 63 -11.58 -1.34 -6.80
N PHE A 64 -11.19 -2.42 -6.11
CA PHE A 64 -9.81 -2.91 -6.00
C PHE A 64 -9.64 -4.35 -6.50
N TYR A 65 -10.48 -5.27 -6.03
CA TYR A 65 -10.31 -6.72 -6.26
C TYR A 65 -10.84 -7.19 -7.62
N THR A 66 -11.59 -6.34 -8.32
CA THR A 66 -12.10 -6.63 -9.67
C THR A 66 -11.91 -5.42 -10.61
N GLY A 67 -12.12 -5.67 -11.91
CA GLY A 67 -12.04 -4.66 -12.96
C GLY A 67 -10.68 -3.96 -13.07
N PRO A 68 -10.62 -2.69 -13.50
CA PRO A 68 -9.39 -2.02 -13.90
C PRO A 68 -8.22 -2.04 -12.90
N VAL A 69 -8.46 -2.05 -11.58
CA VAL A 69 -7.35 -2.11 -10.62
C VAL A 69 -6.78 -3.52 -10.56
N ALA A 70 -7.64 -4.53 -10.53
CA ALA A 70 -7.22 -5.93 -10.59
C ALA A 70 -6.48 -6.24 -11.91
N ASP A 71 -6.98 -5.71 -13.03
CA ASP A 71 -6.32 -5.85 -14.34
C ASP A 71 -4.91 -5.27 -14.35
N LEU A 72 -4.71 -4.08 -13.74
CA LEU A 72 -3.40 -3.45 -13.60
C LEU A 72 -2.46 -4.25 -12.70
N ILE A 73 -2.97 -4.82 -11.60
CA ILE A 73 -2.19 -5.69 -10.71
C ILE A 73 -1.71 -6.92 -11.49
N VAL A 74 -2.61 -7.62 -12.20
CA VAL A 74 -2.26 -8.82 -12.97
C VAL A 74 -1.29 -8.51 -14.11
N ALA A 75 -1.46 -7.36 -14.78
CA ALA A 75 -0.52 -6.91 -15.81
C ALA A 75 0.88 -6.69 -15.22
N GLU A 76 0.98 -6.05 -14.05
CA GLU A 76 2.25 -5.85 -13.36
C GLU A 76 2.88 -7.16 -12.89
N MET A 77 2.08 -8.09 -12.37
CA MET A 77 2.55 -9.42 -11.97
C MET A 77 3.13 -10.17 -13.17
N LYS A 78 2.46 -10.16 -14.33
CA LYS A 78 2.99 -10.76 -15.56
C LYS A 78 4.31 -10.10 -15.99
N ARG A 79 4.41 -8.77 -15.89
CA ARG A 79 5.63 -8.02 -16.24
C ARG A 79 6.80 -8.35 -15.32
N GLY A 80 6.54 -8.50 -14.01
CA GLY A 80 7.54 -8.75 -12.97
C GLY A 80 7.75 -10.22 -12.62
N ASN A 81 7.21 -11.16 -13.40
CA ASN A 81 7.25 -12.61 -13.12
C ASN A 81 6.65 -12.98 -11.73
N GLY A 82 5.63 -12.25 -11.30
CA GLY A 82 4.83 -12.50 -10.11
C GLY A 82 3.69 -13.50 -10.37
N LEU A 83 3.09 -13.99 -9.28
CA LEU A 83 2.16 -15.13 -9.31
C LEU A 83 0.69 -14.76 -9.10
N ILE A 84 0.39 -13.52 -8.68
CA ILE A 84 -0.99 -13.12 -8.39
C ILE A 84 -1.79 -13.02 -9.69
N SER A 85 -2.88 -13.78 -9.75
CA SER A 85 -3.85 -13.81 -10.83
C SER A 85 -5.14 -13.04 -10.50
N LEU A 86 -6.00 -12.88 -11.51
CA LEU A 86 -7.32 -12.28 -11.29
C LEU A 86 -8.18 -13.16 -10.39
N GLU A 87 -8.00 -14.48 -10.46
CA GLU A 87 -8.73 -15.44 -9.64
C GLU A 87 -8.32 -15.33 -8.17
N ASP A 88 -7.03 -15.11 -7.89
CA ASP A 88 -6.55 -14.87 -6.52
C ASP A 88 -7.16 -13.61 -5.91
N LEU A 89 -7.24 -12.52 -6.70
CA LEU A 89 -7.85 -11.27 -6.25
C LEU A 89 -9.35 -11.42 -6.01
N LYS A 90 -10.05 -12.10 -6.92
CA LYS A 90 -11.49 -12.33 -6.84
C LYS A 90 -11.88 -13.23 -5.66
N ASN A 91 -11.05 -14.22 -5.34
CA ASN A 91 -11.30 -15.16 -4.26
C ASN A 91 -10.80 -14.67 -2.90
N TYR A 92 -10.23 -13.46 -2.81
CA TYR A 92 -9.83 -12.88 -1.55
C TYR A 92 -11.06 -12.50 -0.70
N SER A 93 -11.11 -13.02 0.53
CA SER A 93 -12.06 -12.60 1.55
C SER A 93 -11.36 -12.41 2.89
N SER A 94 -11.69 -11.33 3.58
CA SER A 94 -11.31 -11.18 4.99
C SER A 94 -12.06 -12.20 5.86
N VAL A 95 -11.40 -12.71 6.90
CA VAL A 95 -12.00 -13.66 7.84
C VAL A 95 -12.17 -12.98 9.20
N TYR A 96 -13.39 -13.01 9.73
CA TYR A 96 -13.64 -12.61 11.11
C TYR A 96 -13.19 -13.72 12.05
N ARG A 97 -12.33 -13.38 13.01
CA ARG A 97 -11.77 -14.32 13.98
C ARG A 97 -12.12 -13.89 15.39
N VAL A 98 -12.31 -14.87 16.27
CA VAL A 98 -12.42 -14.61 17.71
C VAL A 98 -11.06 -14.10 18.20
N PRO A 99 -11.01 -12.96 18.91
CA PRO A 99 -9.76 -12.45 19.44
C PRO A 99 -9.21 -13.37 20.53
N VAL A 100 -7.90 -13.30 20.76
CA VAL A 100 -7.32 -13.91 21.97
C VAL A 100 -7.53 -12.92 23.10
N SER A 101 -8.26 -13.35 24.13
CA SER A 101 -8.52 -12.54 25.33
C SER A 101 -7.94 -13.18 26.58
N GLY A 102 -7.59 -12.34 27.54
CA GLY A 102 -7.11 -12.73 28.86
C GLY A 102 -7.30 -11.61 29.86
N THR A 103 -6.91 -11.84 31.11
CA THR A 103 -7.00 -10.83 32.18
C THR A 103 -5.62 -10.55 32.76
N TYR A 104 -5.27 -9.27 32.91
CA TYR A 104 -4.05 -8.83 33.56
C TYR A 104 -4.33 -7.67 34.51
N ASN A 105 -3.93 -7.81 35.78
CA ASN A 105 -4.16 -6.82 36.84
C ASN A 105 -5.62 -6.30 36.92
N GLY A 106 -6.60 -7.22 36.82
CA GLY A 106 -8.02 -6.88 36.86
C GLY A 106 -8.60 -6.25 35.59
N HIS A 107 -7.81 -6.14 34.51
CA HIS A 107 -8.25 -5.59 33.23
C HIS A 107 -8.33 -6.69 32.17
N GLU A 108 -9.36 -6.63 31.32
CA GLU A 108 -9.44 -7.47 30.14
C GLU A 108 -8.42 -6.99 29.09
N VAL A 109 -7.63 -7.91 28.56
CA VAL A 109 -6.68 -7.69 27.47
C VAL A 109 -7.18 -8.47 26.27
N ILE A 110 -7.50 -7.75 25.19
CA ILE A 110 -8.01 -8.33 23.93
C ILE A 110 -6.94 -8.07 22.85
N SER A 111 -6.50 -9.12 22.18
CA SER A 111 -5.48 -9.04 21.13
C SER A 111 -5.83 -9.90 19.91
N MET A 112 -5.08 -9.70 18.82
CA MET A 112 -5.24 -10.46 17.59
C MET A 112 -4.79 -11.91 17.78
N GLY A 113 -5.65 -12.85 17.42
CA GLY A 113 -5.31 -14.27 17.40
C GLY A 113 -4.45 -14.67 16.19
N PRO A 114 -4.05 -15.94 16.10
CA PRO A 114 -3.30 -16.48 14.97
C PRO A 114 -3.98 -16.18 13.60
N PRO A 115 -3.18 -15.96 12.54
CA PRO A 115 -3.67 -15.65 11.20
C PRO A 115 -4.41 -16.80 10.53
#